data_AF-A0A812RZS0-F1
#
_entry.id   AF-A0A812RZS0-F1
#
_cell.length_a   1.000
_cell.length_b   1.000
_cell.length_c   1.000
_cell.angle_alpha   90.00
_cell.angle_beta   90.00
_cell.angle_gamma   90.00
#
_symmetry.space_group_name_H-M   'P 1'
#
loop_
_entity.id
_entity.type
_entity.pdbx_description
1 polymer ?
#
loop_
_entity_poly.entity_id
_entity_poly.type
_entity_poly.pdbx_seq_one_letter_code
_entity_poly.pdbx_strand_id
1 'polypeptide(L)'
;MGVTKPPQASWLRSLALLSLLLKAQGRQCLPNAIPEEQRLNITMEGVSMPVGLSVGAWESAIATSDIFEILTREVLGYHTVRVSASGGWASIHHLAGCTENQEVEDATLCPWPPRAHIALEIWPNRWYESAIQDLLQKLGPRAAKSLGEIGYLGYDGLFVLGKAKRSSLEATGLHLSYYGNYNASWFDPASHGATLADVDLQKLKRCDESLWVEYANSGTQYFHATGDAEGVEEVNGRPQLKCYQDKWWLAPSCRSNPARCMAVITGGNGWGLNYISQQAFFHSMPLALATAASYNDYLQINQQQQSALYWWLPDPSFAIYEPSTVELPPQNPSEYRQAIYRTVGPCIYKPWP
;
A
#
# COMPACT_ATOMS: atom_id res chain seq x y z
N MET A 1 35.71 -38.33 -62.43
CA MET A 1 34.55 -37.42 -62.41
C MET A 1 34.70 -36.55 -61.17
N GLY A 2 35.27 -35.35 -61.34
CA GLY A 2 35.52 -34.41 -60.25
C GLY A 2 34.36 -33.43 -60.14
N VAL A 3 33.76 -33.32 -58.95
CA VAL A 3 32.71 -32.36 -58.64
C VAL A 3 33.33 -31.23 -57.83
N THR A 4 33.39 -30.05 -58.43
CA THR A 4 33.81 -28.79 -57.81
C THR A 4 32.70 -28.24 -56.92
N LYS A 5 33.04 -27.86 -55.68
CA LYS A 5 32.15 -27.10 -54.78
C LYS A 5 32.16 -25.61 -55.14
N PRO A 6 31.01 -24.90 -55.10
CA PRO A 6 30.98 -23.45 -55.25
C PRO A 6 31.34 -22.72 -53.93
N PRO A 7 31.78 -21.45 -54.00
CA PRO A 7 32.24 -20.70 -52.84
C PRO A 7 31.04 -20.20 -52.01
N GLN A 8 31.12 -20.41 -50.70
CA GLN A 8 30.13 -19.94 -49.73
C GLN A 8 30.24 -18.42 -49.52
N ALA A 9 29.06 -17.79 -49.52
CA ALA A 9 28.84 -16.36 -49.46
C ALA A 9 29.35 -15.71 -48.16
N SER A 10 30.29 -14.78 -48.28
CA SER A 10 30.78 -13.92 -47.19
C SER A 10 29.90 -12.68 -46.92
N TRP A 11 28.77 -12.54 -47.62
CA TRP A 11 27.93 -11.34 -47.56
C TRP A 11 26.81 -11.37 -46.51
N LEU A 12 26.49 -12.55 -45.95
CA LEU A 12 25.41 -12.69 -44.96
C LEU A 12 25.83 -12.35 -43.53
N ARG A 13 27.13 -12.25 -43.22
CA ARG A 13 27.60 -11.89 -41.88
C ARG A 13 27.58 -10.38 -41.62
N SER A 14 27.67 -9.54 -42.64
CA SER A 14 27.67 -8.08 -42.49
C SER A 14 26.27 -7.48 -42.31
N LEU A 15 25.21 -8.13 -42.83
CA LEU A 15 23.82 -7.69 -42.63
C LEU A 15 23.23 -8.12 -41.27
N ALA A 16 23.74 -9.21 -40.68
CA ALA A 16 23.35 -9.65 -39.34
C ALA A 16 23.88 -8.73 -38.23
N LEU A 17 25.07 -8.15 -38.39
CA LEU A 17 25.58 -7.16 -37.43
C LEU A 17 24.87 -5.80 -37.53
N LEU A 18 24.44 -5.38 -38.72
CA LEU A 18 23.70 -4.12 -38.88
C LEU A 18 22.26 -4.21 -38.32
N SER A 19 21.64 -5.38 -38.37
CA SER A 19 20.28 -5.60 -37.84
C SER A 19 20.22 -5.85 -36.32
N LEU A 20 21.35 -6.22 -35.69
CA LEU A 20 21.50 -6.29 -34.23
C LEU A 20 21.86 -4.94 -33.59
N LEU A 21 22.41 -3.99 -34.34
CA LEU A 21 22.65 -2.61 -33.88
C LEU A 21 21.41 -1.70 -33.99
N LEU A 22 20.28 -2.20 -34.51
CA LEU A 22 19.08 -1.41 -34.84
C LEU A 22 17.85 -1.69 -33.95
N LYS A 23 17.95 -2.49 -32.87
CA LYS A 23 16.76 -2.85 -32.04
C LYS A 23 17.00 -2.88 -30.52
N ALA A 24 17.69 -1.86 -30.02
CA ALA A 24 17.54 -1.43 -28.62
C ALA A 24 17.60 0.10 -28.48
N GLN A 25 17.29 0.85 -29.54
CA GLN A 25 16.91 2.24 -29.38
C GLN A 25 15.54 2.24 -28.71
N GLY A 26 15.46 2.82 -27.51
CA GLY A 26 14.27 2.84 -26.68
C GLY A 26 13.05 3.23 -27.51
N ARG A 27 12.17 2.25 -27.77
CA ARG A 27 10.93 2.51 -28.47
C ARG A 27 10.15 3.51 -27.64
N GLN A 28 9.85 4.64 -28.26
CA GLN A 28 8.90 5.60 -27.74
C GLN A 28 7.55 4.90 -27.52
N CYS A 29 6.89 5.21 -26.41
CA CYS A 29 5.58 4.67 -26.06
C CYS A 29 4.46 5.34 -26.88
N LEU A 30 4.62 6.63 -27.18
CA LEU A 30 3.66 7.46 -27.91
C LEU A 30 4.11 7.71 -29.36
N PRO A 31 3.16 7.79 -30.32
CA PRO A 31 3.48 7.98 -31.74
C PRO A 31 4.11 9.33 -32.07
N ASN A 32 3.85 10.37 -31.26
CA ASN A 32 4.35 11.73 -31.43
C ASN A 32 5.35 12.10 -30.32
N ALA A 33 6.08 11.12 -29.80
CA ALA A 33 7.00 11.32 -28.70
C ALA A 33 8.20 12.19 -29.11
N ILE A 34 8.61 13.09 -28.21
CA ILE A 34 9.86 13.84 -28.33
C ILE A 34 11.03 12.84 -28.22
N PRO A 35 11.93 12.78 -29.23
CA PRO A 35 13.13 11.94 -29.21
C PRO A 35 14.03 12.23 -28.02
N GLU A 36 14.75 11.22 -27.52
CA GLU A 36 15.55 11.34 -26.30
C GLU A 36 16.64 12.41 -26.41
N GLU A 37 17.26 12.52 -27.57
CA GLU A 37 18.29 13.51 -27.89
C GLU A 37 17.77 14.96 -27.95
N GLN A 38 16.45 15.14 -28.02
CA GLN A 38 15.79 16.45 -27.99
C GLN A 38 15.25 16.80 -26.60
N ARG A 39 15.35 15.89 -25.64
CA ARG A 39 14.87 16.13 -24.28
C ARG A 39 15.81 17.08 -23.53
N LEU A 40 15.23 17.83 -22.61
CA LEU A 40 15.92 18.83 -21.81
C LEU A 40 16.01 18.40 -20.35
N ASN A 41 17.01 18.93 -19.68
CA ASN A 41 17.07 18.92 -18.22
C ASN A 41 16.35 20.15 -17.66
N ILE A 42 15.82 20.05 -16.45
CA ILE A 42 15.40 21.22 -15.70
C ILE A 42 16.62 21.93 -15.11
N THR A 43 16.48 23.21 -14.77
CA THR A 43 17.51 23.98 -14.06
C THR A 43 16.96 24.47 -12.73
N MET A 44 17.58 24.05 -11.64
CA MET A 44 17.25 24.48 -10.28
C MET A 44 18.50 25.08 -9.64
N GLU A 45 18.43 26.37 -9.28
CA GLU A 45 19.55 27.10 -8.66
C GLU A 45 20.88 26.97 -9.42
N GLY A 46 20.81 26.97 -10.76
CA GLY A 46 21.99 26.85 -11.63
C GLY A 46 22.47 25.42 -11.88
N VAL A 47 21.84 24.41 -11.28
CA VAL A 47 22.14 23.00 -11.53
C VAL A 47 21.22 22.45 -12.61
N SER A 48 21.80 21.92 -13.69
CA SER A 48 21.07 21.20 -14.75
C SER A 48 20.92 19.73 -14.40
N MET A 49 19.70 19.23 -14.31
CA MET A 49 19.42 17.85 -13.91
C MET A 49 18.10 17.30 -14.51
N PRO A 50 17.93 15.97 -14.61
CA PRO A 50 16.66 15.37 -15.00
C PRO A 50 15.57 15.61 -13.94
N VAL A 51 14.30 15.52 -14.35
CA VAL A 51 13.15 15.52 -13.44
C VAL A 51 13.15 14.23 -12.63
N GLY A 52 13.49 14.31 -11.35
CA GLY A 52 13.35 13.23 -10.41
C GLY A 52 11.92 12.92 -9.98
N LEU A 53 11.57 11.64 -10.02
CA LEU A 53 10.31 11.08 -9.51
C LEU A 53 10.63 10.17 -8.33
N SER A 54 10.04 10.42 -7.17
CA SER A 54 10.04 9.45 -6.06
C SER A 54 8.95 8.42 -6.31
N VAL A 55 9.33 7.16 -6.42
CA VAL A 55 8.45 6.05 -6.83
C VAL A 55 8.34 5.05 -5.70
N GLY A 56 7.11 4.86 -5.21
CA GLY A 56 6.78 3.83 -4.22
C GLY A 56 6.99 2.42 -4.76
N ALA A 57 7.30 1.48 -3.87
CA ALA A 57 7.54 0.08 -4.21
C ALA A 57 6.26 -0.77 -4.44
N TRP A 58 5.07 -0.15 -4.41
CA TRP A 58 3.79 -0.81 -4.66
C TRP A 58 3.26 -0.49 -6.06
N GLU A 59 2.40 -1.37 -6.54
CA GLU A 59 2.03 -1.47 -7.96
C GLU A 59 1.28 -0.23 -8.48
N SER A 60 0.39 0.38 -7.67
CA SER A 60 -0.29 1.62 -8.08
C SER A 60 0.67 2.81 -8.17
N ALA A 61 1.66 2.92 -7.28
CA ALA A 61 2.70 3.93 -7.37
C ALA A 61 3.58 3.74 -8.61
N ILE A 62 3.91 2.49 -8.94
CA ILE A 62 4.66 2.18 -10.16
C ILE A 62 3.85 2.58 -11.39
N ALA A 63 2.59 2.14 -11.50
CA ALA A 63 1.76 2.43 -12.65
C ALA A 63 1.55 3.94 -12.89
N THR A 64 1.26 4.69 -11.83
CA THR A 64 1.08 6.15 -11.92
C THR A 64 2.37 6.88 -12.26
N SER A 65 3.49 6.45 -11.68
CA SER A 65 4.81 7.01 -11.98
C SER A 65 5.26 6.69 -13.39
N ASP A 66 4.95 5.51 -13.92
CA ASP A 66 5.21 5.12 -15.30
C ASP A 66 4.46 6.03 -16.28
N ILE A 67 3.16 6.25 -16.05
CA ILE A 67 2.35 7.17 -16.86
C ILE A 67 2.94 8.58 -16.83
N PHE A 68 3.23 9.09 -15.63
CA PHE A 68 3.80 10.42 -15.47
C PHE A 68 5.17 10.57 -16.14
N GLU A 69 6.02 9.55 -16.00
CA GLU A 69 7.32 9.51 -16.66
C GLU A 69 7.17 9.56 -18.20
N ILE A 70 6.29 8.75 -18.77
CA ILE A 70 6.02 8.74 -20.23
C ILE A 70 5.58 10.14 -20.67
N LEU A 71 4.62 10.75 -19.98
CA LEU A 71 4.15 12.10 -20.31
C LEU A 71 5.27 13.14 -20.20
N THR A 72 6.10 13.05 -19.16
CA THR A 72 7.20 13.99 -18.93
C THR A 72 8.30 13.86 -19.99
N ARG A 73 8.65 12.62 -20.38
CA ARG A 73 9.71 12.35 -21.36
C ARG A 73 9.25 12.59 -22.78
N GLU A 74 8.07 12.09 -23.13
CA GLU A 74 7.65 11.96 -24.52
C GLU A 74 6.73 13.10 -24.95
N VAL A 75 5.97 13.71 -24.02
CA VAL A 75 5.09 14.84 -24.35
C VAL A 75 5.74 16.17 -23.96
N LEU A 76 6.30 16.27 -22.75
CA LEU A 76 6.92 17.50 -22.27
C LEU A 76 8.38 17.66 -22.70
N GLY A 77 9.05 16.55 -23.05
CA GLY A 77 10.41 16.58 -23.57
C GLY A 77 11.47 16.78 -22.48
N TYR A 78 11.28 16.23 -21.28
CA TYR A 78 12.28 16.28 -20.22
C TYR A 78 12.96 14.92 -19.97
N HIS A 79 14.23 14.92 -19.60
CA HIS A 79 14.83 13.73 -18.99
C HIS A 79 14.23 13.49 -17.61
N THR A 80 14.09 12.22 -17.23
CA THR A 80 13.57 11.80 -15.94
C THR A 80 14.53 10.85 -15.24
N VAL A 81 14.44 10.79 -13.92
CA VAL A 81 15.14 9.79 -13.10
C VAL A 81 14.22 9.30 -12.00
N ARG A 82 14.27 8.01 -11.66
CA ARG A 82 13.52 7.44 -10.54
C ARG A 82 14.35 7.40 -9.27
N VAL A 83 13.70 7.68 -8.15
CA VAL A 83 14.23 7.50 -6.80
C VAL A 83 13.29 6.54 -6.09
N SER A 84 13.77 5.34 -5.76
CA SER A 84 12.96 4.32 -5.09
C SER A 84 12.63 4.74 -3.67
N ALA A 85 11.37 4.61 -3.27
CA ALA A 85 10.88 4.91 -1.93
C ALA A 85 10.16 3.69 -1.34
N SER A 86 10.41 3.37 -0.07
CA SER A 86 9.72 2.26 0.60
C SER A 86 8.24 2.56 0.92
N GLY A 87 7.87 3.84 0.96
CA GLY A 87 6.57 4.31 1.45
C GLY A 87 6.32 5.78 1.10
N GLY A 88 5.10 6.25 1.37
CA GLY A 88 4.74 7.67 1.18
C GLY A 88 5.65 8.62 1.98
N TRP A 89 6.02 8.24 3.20
CA TRP A 89 6.92 9.03 4.05
C TRP A 89 8.32 9.18 3.45
N ALA A 90 8.89 8.09 2.94
CA ALA A 90 10.16 8.09 2.23
C ALA A 90 10.12 9.01 1.01
N SER A 91 9.01 9.02 0.27
CA SER A 91 8.83 9.95 -0.83
C SER A 91 8.83 11.41 -0.41
N ILE A 92 8.21 11.74 0.72
CA ILE A 92 8.28 13.10 1.29
C ILE A 92 9.73 13.49 1.65
N HIS A 93 10.55 12.55 2.13
CA HIS A 93 11.97 12.81 2.40
C HIS A 93 12.75 13.12 1.13
N HIS A 94 12.49 12.37 0.06
CA HIS A 94 13.14 12.62 -1.23
C HIS A 94 12.78 14.00 -1.79
N LEU A 95 11.53 14.45 -1.62
CA LEU A 95 11.10 15.80 -2.00
C LEU A 95 11.80 16.88 -1.16
N ALA A 96 12.14 16.58 0.09
CA ALA A 96 12.94 17.45 0.94
C ALA A 96 14.46 17.40 0.63
N GLY A 97 14.89 16.51 -0.26
CA GLY A 97 16.30 16.27 -0.61
C GLY A 97 17.02 15.29 0.31
N CYS A 98 16.32 14.72 1.29
CA CYS A 98 16.87 13.81 2.28
C CYS A 98 16.88 12.36 1.76
N THR A 99 17.66 11.48 2.41
CA THR A 99 17.50 10.04 2.25
C THR A 99 16.40 9.52 3.19
N GLU A 100 15.81 8.36 2.85
CA GLU A 100 14.70 7.77 3.61
C GLU A 100 14.98 7.55 5.11
N ASN A 101 16.25 7.29 5.48
CA ASN A 101 16.65 7.01 6.87
C ASN A 101 17.18 8.22 7.63
N GLN A 102 17.14 9.41 7.03
CA GLN A 102 17.71 10.60 7.64
C GLN A 102 16.66 11.28 8.51
N GLU A 103 16.90 11.36 9.81
CA GLU A 103 16.03 12.10 10.73
C GLU A 103 15.94 13.56 10.28
N VAL A 104 14.72 14.03 10.09
CA VAL A 104 14.41 15.35 9.51
C VAL A 104 14.49 16.47 10.55
N GLU A 105 15.01 16.18 11.74
CA GLU A 105 15.16 17.20 12.78
C GLU A 105 16.01 18.38 12.28
N ASP A 106 16.91 18.14 11.33
CA ASP A 106 17.65 19.18 10.63
C ASP A 106 17.54 19.03 9.10
N ALA A 107 16.42 19.48 8.54
CA ALA A 107 16.22 19.58 7.09
C ALA A 107 17.30 20.43 6.37
N THR A 108 18.12 21.21 7.09
CA THR A 108 19.23 21.95 6.48
C THR A 108 20.40 21.05 6.07
N LEU A 109 20.46 19.81 6.57
CA LEU A 109 21.47 18.81 6.21
C LEU A 109 21.15 18.05 4.92
N CYS A 110 19.96 18.23 4.35
CA CYS A 110 19.53 17.52 3.16
C CYS A 110 20.13 18.20 1.90
N PRO A 111 20.77 17.43 0.99
CA PRO A 111 21.32 17.98 -0.25
C PRO A 111 20.29 18.78 -1.05
N TRP A 112 20.74 19.92 -1.61
CA TRP A 112 19.92 20.81 -2.42
C TRP A 112 20.65 21.20 -3.72
N PRO A 113 19.98 21.21 -4.89
CA PRO A 113 18.57 20.82 -5.12
C PRO A 113 18.30 19.32 -4.92
N PRO A 114 17.05 18.92 -4.62
CA PRO A 114 16.72 17.55 -4.28
C PRO A 114 16.80 16.64 -5.52
N ARG A 115 17.09 15.35 -5.32
CA ARG A 115 17.09 14.38 -6.44
C ARG A 115 15.70 14.03 -6.94
N ALA A 116 14.67 14.19 -6.12
CA ALA A 116 13.28 14.00 -6.50
C ALA A 116 12.53 15.34 -6.43
N HIS A 117 11.71 15.61 -7.44
CA HIS A 117 10.91 16.83 -7.53
C HIS A 117 9.42 16.54 -7.43
N ILE A 118 9.02 15.30 -7.74
CA ILE A 118 7.63 14.87 -7.83
C ILE A 118 7.50 13.54 -7.12
N ALA A 119 6.44 13.41 -6.33
CA ALA A 119 6.02 12.13 -5.79
C ALA A 119 4.52 12.00 -6.00
N LEU A 120 4.12 10.85 -6.54
CA LEU A 120 2.73 10.48 -6.75
C LEU A 120 2.36 9.39 -5.76
N GLU A 121 1.07 9.09 -5.64
CA GLU A 121 0.61 8.03 -4.75
C GLU A 121 1.06 8.23 -3.30
N ILE A 122 1.08 9.48 -2.82
CA ILE A 122 1.29 9.71 -1.40
C ILE A 122 -0.05 9.50 -0.71
N TRP A 123 -0.12 8.47 0.13
CA TRP A 123 -1.26 8.20 0.99
C TRP A 123 -0.96 8.86 2.35
N PRO A 124 -1.39 10.12 2.59
CA PRO A 124 -1.21 10.74 3.88
C PRO A 124 -2.06 9.99 4.89
N ASN A 125 -1.42 9.11 5.66
CA ASN A 125 -2.07 8.62 6.87
C ASN A 125 -2.09 9.79 7.89
N ARG A 126 -3.11 9.84 8.75
CA ARG A 126 -3.22 10.91 9.76
C ARG A 126 -2.02 11.01 10.70
N TRP A 127 -1.23 9.95 10.79
CA TRP A 127 -0.12 9.83 11.72
C TRP A 127 1.08 10.66 11.26
N TYR A 128 1.31 10.73 9.95
CA TYR A 128 2.36 11.57 9.38
C TYR A 128 1.86 12.95 8.98
N GLU A 129 0.56 13.25 9.00
CA GLU A 129 0.05 14.56 8.58
C GLU A 129 0.73 15.71 9.35
N SER A 130 0.81 15.63 10.67
CA SER A 130 1.52 16.65 11.47
C SER A 130 3.02 16.68 11.21
N ALA A 131 3.65 15.52 11.00
CA ALA A 131 5.09 15.41 10.74
C ALA A 131 5.45 15.95 9.34
N ILE A 132 4.62 15.69 8.34
CA ILE A 132 4.72 16.25 7.00
C ILE A 132 4.53 17.77 7.07
N GLN A 133 3.51 18.25 7.79
CA GLN A 133 3.27 19.69 7.94
C GLN A 133 4.44 20.40 8.62
N ASP A 134 4.98 19.83 9.70
CA ASP A 134 6.17 20.36 10.38
C ASP A 134 7.40 20.40 9.45
N LEU A 135 7.64 19.32 8.70
CA LEU A 135 8.71 19.26 7.70
C LEU A 135 8.54 20.33 6.61
N LEU A 136 7.36 20.42 6.00
CA LEU A 136 7.08 21.40 4.96
C LEU A 136 7.21 22.84 5.50
N GLN A 137 6.78 23.09 6.75
CA GLN A 137 6.97 24.37 7.39
C GLN A 137 8.46 24.71 7.58
N LYS A 138 9.27 23.74 8.04
CA LYS A 138 10.73 23.91 8.22
C LYS A 138 11.46 24.18 6.90
N LEU A 139 11.02 23.60 5.79
CA LEU A 139 11.61 23.83 4.47
C LEU A 139 11.28 25.22 3.90
N GLY A 140 10.21 25.87 4.38
CA GLY A 140 9.82 27.20 3.95
C GLY A 140 9.64 27.29 2.42
N PRO A 141 10.30 28.22 1.72
CA PRO A 141 10.19 28.33 0.25
C PRO A 141 10.64 27.10 -0.54
N ARG A 142 11.41 26.20 0.08
CA ARG A 142 11.89 24.94 -0.54
C ARG A 142 10.89 23.80 -0.45
N ALA A 143 9.84 23.96 0.35
CA ALA A 143 8.86 22.93 0.58
C ALA A 143 8.16 22.53 -0.73
N ALA A 144 8.05 21.22 -0.95
CA ALA A 144 7.22 20.72 -2.03
C ALA A 144 5.76 21.16 -1.81
N LYS A 145 5.11 21.55 -2.90
CA LYS A 145 3.69 21.94 -2.87
C LYS A 145 2.83 20.75 -3.18
N SER A 146 1.77 20.55 -2.41
CA SER A 146 0.70 19.66 -2.81
C SER A 146 -0.02 20.28 -4.01
N LEU A 147 -0.02 19.57 -5.14
CA LEU A 147 -0.73 20.01 -6.35
C LEU A 147 -2.15 19.42 -6.45
N GLY A 148 -2.61 18.77 -5.38
CA GLY A 148 -3.90 18.10 -5.32
C GLY A 148 -3.85 16.65 -5.81
N GLU A 149 -5.02 16.16 -6.22
CA GLU A 149 -5.23 14.77 -6.61
C GLU A 149 -4.92 14.52 -8.09
N ILE A 150 -4.46 13.31 -8.41
CA ILE A 150 -4.19 12.88 -9.79
C ILE A 150 -5.41 12.32 -10.53
N GLY A 151 -6.60 12.37 -9.91
CA GLY A 151 -7.87 12.07 -10.57
C GLY A 151 -8.43 10.66 -10.39
N TYR A 152 -7.88 9.85 -9.47
CA TYR A 152 -8.57 8.66 -8.99
C TYR A 152 -8.61 8.59 -7.47
N LEU A 153 -9.58 7.85 -6.97
CA LEU A 153 -9.76 7.61 -5.55
C LEU A 153 -9.14 6.27 -5.17
N GLY A 154 -8.17 6.33 -4.26
CA GLY A 154 -7.69 5.15 -3.56
C GLY A 154 -8.70 4.71 -2.50
N TYR A 155 -8.79 3.42 -2.27
CA TYR A 155 -9.55 2.85 -1.16
C TYR A 155 -8.71 1.79 -0.48
N ASP A 156 -8.55 1.85 0.85
CA ASP A 156 -7.99 0.77 1.65
C ASP A 156 -8.99 0.31 2.71
N GLY A 157 -8.89 -0.96 3.10
CA GLY A 157 -9.79 -1.50 4.11
C GLY A 157 -9.86 -3.01 4.16
N LEU A 158 -10.95 -3.50 4.74
CA LEU A 158 -11.29 -4.92 4.74
C LEU A 158 -11.87 -5.31 3.38
N PHE A 159 -11.28 -6.33 2.77
CA PHE A 159 -11.76 -6.97 1.55
C PHE A 159 -12.08 -8.43 1.83
N VAL A 160 -12.87 -9.04 0.96
CA VAL A 160 -13.07 -10.49 0.88
C VAL A 160 -12.79 -10.98 -0.54
N LEU A 161 -12.02 -12.05 -0.66
CA LEU A 161 -11.69 -12.66 -1.95
C LEU A 161 -12.78 -13.65 -2.41
N GLY A 162 -12.83 -13.90 -3.71
CA GLY A 162 -13.93 -14.56 -4.41
C GLY A 162 -14.23 -15.98 -3.94
N LYS A 163 -13.29 -16.72 -3.37
CA LYS A 163 -13.53 -18.08 -2.85
C LYS A 163 -14.43 -18.04 -1.62
N ALA A 164 -14.06 -17.30 -0.58
CA ALA A 164 -14.87 -17.19 0.64
C ALA A 164 -16.25 -16.58 0.36
N LYS A 165 -16.27 -15.57 -0.53
CA LYS A 165 -17.48 -14.90 -0.99
C LYS A 165 -18.48 -15.86 -1.66
N ARG A 166 -18.01 -16.67 -2.62
CA ARG A 166 -18.83 -17.68 -3.31
C ARG A 166 -19.28 -18.79 -2.38
N SER A 167 -18.36 -19.30 -1.54
CA SER A 167 -18.68 -20.33 -0.54
C SER A 167 -19.84 -19.91 0.37
N SER A 168 -19.80 -18.69 0.90
CA SER A 168 -20.87 -18.14 1.74
C SER A 168 -22.18 -17.97 0.96
N LEU A 169 -22.11 -17.38 -0.25
CA LEU A 169 -23.29 -17.13 -1.07
C LEU A 169 -24.00 -18.43 -1.47
N GLU A 170 -23.25 -19.46 -1.86
CA GLU A 170 -23.81 -20.76 -2.28
C GLU A 170 -24.43 -21.52 -1.11
N ALA A 171 -23.79 -21.49 0.06
CA ALA A 171 -24.26 -22.23 1.23
C ALA A 171 -25.44 -21.56 1.95
N THR A 172 -25.50 -20.22 1.95
CA THR A 172 -26.42 -19.48 2.83
C THR A 172 -27.22 -18.38 2.14
N GLY A 173 -26.88 -18.01 0.90
CA GLY A 173 -27.42 -16.84 0.23
C GLY A 173 -26.85 -15.51 0.74
N LEU A 174 -25.89 -15.53 1.68
CA LEU A 174 -25.28 -14.33 2.24
C LEU A 174 -23.96 -14.01 1.55
N HIS A 175 -23.81 -12.75 1.15
CA HIS A 175 -22.60 -12.26 0.50
C HIS A 175 -21.68 -11.55 1.51
N LEU A 176 -20.43 -12.00 1.64
CA LEU A 176 -19.46 -11.44 2.59
C LEU A 176 -18.91 -10.05 2.19
N SER A 177 -19.47 -9.37 1.19
CA SER A 177 -19.14 -7.95 0.95
C SER A 177 -19.95 -6.99 1.82
N TYR A 178 -20.94 -7.45 2.58
CA TYR A 178 -21.74 -6.59 3.46
C TYR A 178 -21.38 -6.85 4.91
N TYR A 179 -20.99 -5.80 5.64
CA TYR A 179 -20.53 -5.91 7.04
C TYR A 179 -21.54 -6.63 7.96
N GLY A 180 -22.84 -6.47 7.70
CA GLY A 180 -23.89 -7.12 8.50
C GLY A 180 -23.77 -8.63 8.47
N ASN A 181 -23.33 -9.20 7.34
CA ASN A 181 -23.13 -10.63 7.16
C ASN A 181 -21.86 -11.17 7.84
N TYR A 182 -21.23 -10.39 8.72
CA TYR A 182 -20.17 -10.87 9.61
C TYR A 182 -20.66 -11.06 11.05
N ASN A 183 -21.88 -10.69 11.40
CA ASN A 183 -22.30 -10.67 12.79
C ASN A 183 -22.41 -12.08 13.40
N ALA A 184 -21.49 -12.37 14.32
CA ALA A 184 -21.34 -13.68 14.96
C ALA A 184 -22.55 -14.14 15.79
N SER A 185 -23.47 -13.23 16.14
CA SER A 185 -24.66 -13.58 16.92
C SER A 185 -25.67 -14.43 16.14
N TRP A 186 -25.61 -14.41 14.81
CA TRP A 186 -26.56 -15.13 13.96
C TRP A 186 -25.93 -15.84 12.75
N PHE A 187 -24.65 -15.57 12.43
CA PHE A 187 -23.97 -16.22 11.33
C PHE A 187 -22.48 -16.46 11.60
N ASP A 188 -21.91 -17.51 11.01
CA ASP A 188 -20.52 -17.89 11.18
C ASP A 188 -19.72 -17.71 9.87
N PRO A 189 -19.20 -16.50 9.60
CA PRO A 189 -18.44 -16.24 8.38
C PRO A 189 -17.12 -17.04 8.31
N ALA A 190 -16.58 -17.48 9.46
CA ALA A 190 -15.35 -18.26 9.49
C ALA A 190 -15.53 -19.65 8.87
N SER A 191 -16.76 -20.18 8.80
CA SER A 191 -17.05 -21.44 8.08
C SER A 191 -16.87 -21.36 6.56
N HIS A 192 -16.74 -20.16 6.01
CA HIS A 192 -16.54 -19.92 4.57
C HIS A 192 -15.17 -19.34 4.23
N GLY A 193 -14.40 -18.92 5.23
CA GLY A 193 -13.07 -18.33 5.07
C GLY A 193 -11.98 -19.16 5.72
N ALA A 194 -10.76 -18.61 5.70
CA ALA A 194 -9.66 -19.10 6.51
C ALA A 194 -9.82 -18.71 7.97
N THR A 195 -9.36 -19.58 8.83
CA THR A 195 -9.28 -19.42 10.29
C THR A 195 -7.81 -19.33 10.72
N LEU A 196 -7.57 -19.20 12.03
CA LEU A 196 -6.19 -19.20 12.56
C LEU A 196 -5.44 -20.50 12.24
N ALA A 197 -6.14 -21.64 12.18
CA ALA A 197 -5.52 -22.94 11.93
C ALA A 197 -4.97 -23.08 10.50
N ASP A 198 -5.45 -22.26 9.57
CA ASP A 198 -5.05 -22.29 8.17
C ASP A 198 -3.79 -21.46 7.90
N VAL A 199 -3.30 -20.70 8.88
CA VAL A 199 -2.18 -19.75 8.73
C VAL A 199 -0.95 -20.24 9.49
N ASP A 200 0.16 -20.36 8.77
CA ASP A 200 1.46 -20.65 9.37
C ASP A 200 1.96 -19.47 10.21
N LEU A 201 2.06 -19.66 11.52
CA LEU A 201 2.52 -18.65 12.46
C LEU A 201 3.96 -18.16 12.20
N GLN A 202 4.79 -18.97 11.50
CA GLN A 202 6.15 -18.56 11.11
C GLN A 202 6.15 -17.48 10.03
N LYS A 203 5.04 -17.35 9.28
CA LYS A 203 4.84 -16.30 8.28
C LYS A 203 4.23 -15.03 8.86
N LEU A 204 4.08 -14.92 10.18
CA LEU A 204 3.50 -13.78 10.87
C LEU A 204 4.55 -13.08 11.75
N LYS A 205 4.50 -11.75 11.81
CA LYS A 205 5.27 -10.95 12.78
C LYS A 205 4.78 -11.18 14.20
N ARG A 206 5.67 -10.99 15.17
CA ARG A 206 5.24 -10.90 16.56
C ARG A 206 4.42 -9.62 16.78
N CYS A 207 3.57 -9.60 17.81
CA CYS A 207 2.78 -8.42 18.15
C CYS A 207 3.67 -7.20 18.48
N ASP A 208 4.80 -7.43 19.15
CA ASP A 208 5.78 -6.39 19.50
C ASP A 208 6.59 -5.86 18.30
N GLU A 209 6.55 -6.55 17.16
CA GLU A 209 7.19 -6.16 15.91
C GLU A 209 6.22 -5.51 14.90
N SER A 210 4.91 -5.55 15.17
CA SER A 210 3.88 -5.09 14.24
C SER A 210 2.84 -4.19 14.91
N LEU A 211 1.88 -4.79 15.62
CA LEU A 211 0.76 -4.14 16.29
C LEU A 211 1.16 -2.92 17.13
N TRP A 212 2.38 -2.92 17.67
CA TRP A 212 2.87 -1.89 18.59
C TRP A 212 3.80 -0.85 17.96
N VAL A 213 4.30 -1.09 16.74
CA VAL A 213 5.39 -0.29 16.15
C VAL A 213 4.87 0.90 15.34
N GLU A 214 4.07 0.66 14.30
CA GLU A 214 3.58 1.74 13.42
C GLU A 214 2.39 2.48 14.04
N TYR A 215 1.65 1.83 14.93
CA TYR A 215 0.47 2.41 15.59
C TYR A 215 0.55 2.26 17.11
N ALA A 216 1.56 2.87 17.73
CA ALA A 216 1.78 2.80 19.19
C ALA A 216 0.58 3.22 20.04
N ASN A 217 -0.37 3.98 19.48
CA ASN A 217 -1.60 4.43 20.15
C ASN A 217 -2.85 3.59 19.80
N SER A 218 -2.74 2.53 18.98
CA SER A 218 -3.88 1.72 18.55
C SER A 218 -4.66 1.13 19.72
N GLY A 219 -3.98 0.59 20.74
CA GLY A 219 -4.64 0.04 21.92
C GLY A 219 -5.41 1.11 22.69
N THR A 220 -4.79 2.26 22.93
CA THR A 220 -5.44 3.43 23.56
C THR A 220 -6.66 3.89 22.77
N GLN A 221 -6.54 4.04 21.45
CA GLN A 221 -7.66 4.46 20.59
C GLN A 221 -8.79 3.43 20.58
N TYR A 222 -8.45 2.16 20.44
CA TYR A 222 -9.40 1.05 20.49
C TYR A 222 -10.15 1.05 21.82
N PHE A 223 -9.43 1.09 22.95
CA PHE A 223 -10.05 1.08 24.28
C PHE A 223 -10.93 2.31 24.52
N HIS A 224 -10.46 3.50 24.14
CA HIS A 224 -11.24 4.74 24.24
C HIS A 224 -12.53 4.67 23.39
N ALA A 225 -12.46 4.11 22.19
CA ALA A 225 -13.61 4.03 21.28
C ALA A 225 -14.62 2.95 21.69
N THR A 226 -14.16 1.82 22.23
CA THR A 226 -14.98 0.61 22.42
C THR A 226 -15.30 0.29 23.87
N GLY A 227 -14.46 0.71 24.81
CA GLY A 227 -14.49 0.28 26.21
C GLY A 227 -14.09 -1.18 26.44
N ASP A 228 -13.60 -1.90 25.41
CA ASP A 228 -13.22 -3.31 25.52
C ASP A 228 -11.88 -3.49 26.24
N ALA A 229 -11.96 -3.56 27.57
CA ALA A 229 -10.80 -3.81 28.44
C ALA A 229 -10.16 -5.18 28.19
N GLU A 230 -10.90 -6.17 27.69
CA GLU A 230 -10.33 -7.49 27.45
C GLU A 230 -9.55 -7.55 26.13
N GLY A 231 -9.84 -6.66 25.18
CA GLY A 231 -9.15 -6.51 23.90
C GLY A 231 -7.83 -5.76 23.97
N VAL A 232 -7.46 -5.26 25.15
CA VAL A 232 -6.21 -4.54 25.41
C VAL A 232 -5.43 -5.10 26.60
N GLU A 233 -4.15 -4.78 26.67
CA GLU A 233 -3.28 -5.05 27.82
C GLU A 233 -2.38 -3.84 28.09
N GLU A 234 -1.98 -3.67 29.35
CA GLU A 234 -1.11 -2.56 29.74
C GLU A 234 0.36 -2.96 29.52
N VAL A 235 1.03 -2.23 28.64
CA VAL A 235 2.46 -2.42 28.34
C VAL A 235 3.16 -1.08 28.51
N ASN A 236 4.13 -1.02 29.41
CA ASN A 236 4.88 0.20 29.73
C ASN A 236 3.97 1.42 30.07
N GLY A 237 2.89 1.18 30.82
CA GLY A 237 1.95 2.22 31.23
C GLY A 237 1.02 2.73 30.11
N ARG A 238 0.93 2.01 28.98
CA ARG A 238 0.05 2.36 27.85
C ARG A 238 -0.80 1.16 27.43
N PRO A 239 -2.10 1.35 27.14
CA PRO A 239 -2.92 0.30 26.55
C PRO A 239 -2.42 -0.07 25.14
N GLN A 240 -2.14 -1.35 24.94
CA GLN A 240 -1.83 -1.95 23.65
C GLN A 240 -2.89 -3.01 23.31
N LEU A 241 -3.06 -3.30 22.02
CA LEU A 241 -3.96 -4.38 21.59
C LEU A 241 -3.44 -5.71 22.15
N LYS A 242 -4.32 -6.44 22.85
CA LYS A 242 -3.95 -7.68 23.54
C LYS A 242 -3.65 -8.77 22.55
N CYS A 243 -2.50 -9.41 22.72
CA CYS A 243 -2.03 -10.40 21.79
C CYS A 243 -2.44 -11.84 22.19
N TYR A 244 -2.86 -12.63 21.21
CA TYR A 244 -3.11 -14.07 21.30
C TYR A 244 -2.03 -14.83 20.52
N GLN A 245 -1.40 -15.80 21.19
CA GLN A 245 -0.28 -16.58 20.64
C GLN A 245 0.88 -15.72 20.10
N ASP A 246 1.10 -14.54 20.67
CA ASP A 246 2.16 -13.59 20.25
C ASP A 246 2.05 -13.11 18.79
N LYS A 247 0.95 -13.40 18.07
CA LYS A 247 0.78 -13.10 16.64
C LYS A 247 -0.55 -12.42 16.28
N TRP A 248 -1.61 -12.69 17.04
CA TRP A 248 -2.97 -12.31 16.68
C TRP A 248 -3.57 -11.31 17.65
N TRP A 249 -4.44 -10.43 17.14
CA TRP A 249 -5.47 -9.79 17.96
C TRP A 249 -6.82 -10.44 17.66
N LEU A 250 -7.63 -10.74 18.68
CA LEU A 250 -8.93 -11.41 18.53
C LEU A 250 -10.09 -10.46 18.85
N ALA A 251 -11.08 -10.42 17.96
CA ALA A 251 -12.32 -9.68 18.18
C ALA A 251 -13.15 -10.29 19.33
N PRO A 252 -13.94 -9.48 20.06
CA PRO A 252 -14.73 -9.95 21.21
C PRO A 252 -15.74 -11.05 20.86
N SER A 253 -16.26 -11.03 19.64
CA SER A 253 -17.24 -11.99 19.11
C SER A 253 -16.69 -13.42 18.96
N CYS A 254 -15.37 -13.60 18.93
CA CYS A 254 -14.75 -14.93 18.77
C CYS A 254 -13.64 -15.23 19.79
N ARG A 255 -13.26 -14.29 20.67
CA ARG A 255 -12.18 -14.47 21.66
C ARG A 255 -12.36 -15.69 22.59
N SER A 256 -13.61 -16.05 22.89
CA SER A 256 -13.93 -17.21 23.74
C SER A 256 -13.75 -18.55 23.01
N ASN A 257 -13.74 -18.54 21.68
CA ASN A 257 -13.46 -19.68 20.84
C ASN A 257 -12.67 -19.24 19.58
N PRO A 258 -11.34 -19.11 19.69
CA PRO A 258 -10.50 -18.59 18.60
C PRO A 258 -10.60 -19.37 17.28
N ALA A 259 -11.03 -20.64 17.32
CA ALA A 259 -11.25 -21.43 16.11
C ALA A 259 -12.40 -20.91 15.23
N ARG A 260 -13.28 -20.05 15.77
CA ARG A 260 -14.36 -19.39 15.03
C ARG A 260 -13.99 -17.99 14.55
N CYS A 261 -12.76 -17.55 14.76
CA CYS A 261 -12.31 -16.29 14.19
C CYS A 261 -11.89 -16.51 12.73
N MET A 262 -12.44 -15.69 11.83
CA MET A 262 -11.98 -15.55 10.46
C MET A 262 -10.65 -14.80 10.46
N ALA A 263 -9.62 -15.41 9.89
CA ALA A 263 -8.30 -14.80 9.78
C ALA A 263 -8.33 -13.65 8.76
N VAL A 264 -7.77 -12.52 9.15
CA VAL A 264 -7.56 -11.33 8.32
C VAL A 264 -6.09 -10.95 8.42
N ILE A 265 -5.37 -11.09 7.31
CA ILE A 265 -3.94 -10.84 7.24
C ILE A 265 -3.69 -9.47 6.62
N THR A 266 -2.84 -8.69 7.28
CA THR A 266 -2.34 -7.41 6.79
C THR A 266 -0.81 -7.44 6.57
N GLY A 267 -0.28 -6.39 5.94
CA GLY A 267 1.14 -6.22 5.66
C GLY A 267 1.81 -5.13 6.49
N GLY A 268 3.06 -4.82 6.14
CA GLY A 268 3.85 -3.77 6.78
C GLY A 268 4.06 -3.98 8.28
N ASN A 269 3.68 -2.99 9.08
CA ASN A 269 3.65 -3.09 10.54
C ASN A 269 2.21 -2.99 11.05
N GLY A 270 1.27 -3.59 10.31
CA GLY A 270 -0.11 -3.72 10.75
C GLY A 270 -1.08 -2.76 10.08
N TRP A 271 -1.00 -2.62 8.76
CA TRP A 271 -1.85 -1.69 8.02
C TRP A 271 -3.34 -1.91 8.32
N GLY A 272 -4.03 -0.82 8.64
CA GLY A 272 -5.46 -0.78 8.95
C GLY A 272 -5.89 -1.45 10.26
N LEU A 273 -4.98 -1.99 11.07
CA LEU A 273 -5.35 -2.65 12.34
C LEU A 273 -6.09 -1.72 13.29
N ASN A 274 -5.73 -0.43 13.31
CA ASN A 274 -6.34 0.56 14.19
C ASN A 274 -7.85 0.76 13.92
N TYR A 275 -8.30 0.60 12.68
CA TYR A 275 -9.71 0.76 12.32
C TYR A 275 -10.45 -0.57 12.14
N ILE A 276 -9.82 -1.61 11.58
CA ILE A 276 -10.47 -2.92 11.41
C ILE A 276 -10.80 -3.55 12.77
N SER A 277 -9.94 -3.39 13.78
CA SER A 277 -10.22 -3.87 15.14
C SER A 277 -11.49 -3.22 15.73
N GLN A 278 -11.63 -1.91 15.59
CA GLN A 278 -12.83 -1.19 16.03
C GLN A 278 -14.07 -1.60 15.23
N GLN A 279 -13.94 -1.74 13.91
CA GLN A 279 -15.04 -2.22 13.05
C GLN A 279 -15.50 -3.62 13.46
N ALA A 280 -14.55 -4.52 13.77
CA ALA A 280 -14.85 -5.85 14.25
C ALA A 280 -15.63 -5.83 15.57
N PHE A 281 -15.23 -4.95 16.50
CA PHE A 281 -15.96 -4.73 17.75
C PHE A 281 -17.38 -4.21 17.50
N PHE A 282 -17.53 -3.08 16.81
CA PHE A 282 -18.83 -2.41 16.67
C PHE A 282 -19.85 -3.23 15.87
N HIS A 283 -19.37 -4.09 14.96
CA HIS A 283 -20.24 -4.87 14.08
C HIS A 283 -20.28 -6.36 14.44
N SER A 284 -19.73 -6.74 15.60
CA SER A 284 -19.70 -8.14 16.07
C SER A 284 -19.07 -9.10 15.05
N MET A 285 -18.05 -8.65 14.31
CA MET A 285 -17.37 -9.47 13.31
C MET A 285 -16.37 -10.39 14.00
N PRO A 286 -16.41 -11.72 13.78
CA PRO A 286 -15.49 -12.67 14.42
C PRO A 286 -14.16 -12.68 13.66
N LEU A 287 -13.40 -11.60 13.77
CA LEU A 287 -12.10 -11.46 13.08
C LEU A 287 -10.94 -11.77 14.02
N ALA A 288 -9.90 -12.39 13.46
CA ALA A 288 -8.56 -12.41 14.05
C ALA A 288 -7.61 -11.70 13.11
N LEU A 289 -6.92 -10.69 13.63
CA LEU A 289 -6.03 -9.82 12.86
C LEU A 289 -4.57 -10.18 13.13
N ALA A 290 -3.78 -10.34 12.08
CA ALA A 290 -2.33 -10.53 12.18
C ALA A 290 -1.58 -9.84 11.04
N THR A 291 -0.30 -9.58 11.27
CA THR A 291 0.60 -8.96 10.30
C THR A 291 1.55 -10.00 9.73
N ALA A 292 1.66 -10.08 8.41
CA ALA A 292 2.60 -10.97 7.75
C ALA A 292 4.06 -10.56 8.01
N ALA A 293 4.96 -11.54 8.10
CA ALA A 293 6.39 -11.36 8.35
C ALA A 293 7.08 -10.50 7.28
N SER A 294 6.64 -10.64 6.03
CA SER A 294 7.14 -9.88 4.88
C SER A 294 6.01 -9.56 3.89
N TYR A 295 6.26 -8.66 2.94
CA TYR A 295 5.31 -8.40 1.85
C TYR A 295 5.05 -9.65 0.99
N ASN A 296 6.08 -10.46 0.75
CA ASN A 296 5.92 -11.72 0.04
C ASN A 296 5.04 -12.71 0.82
N ASP A 297 5.18 -12.80 2.14
CA ASP A 297 4.30 -13.63 2.97
C ASP A 297 2.85 -13.11 2.97
N TYR A 298 2.67 -11.79 3.01
CA TYR A 298 1.35 -11.15 2.87
C TYR A 298 0.66 -11.57 1.57
N LEU A 299 1.38 -11.52 0.44
CA LEU A 299 0.85 -11.98 -0.85
C LEU A 299 0.54 -13.48 -0.81
N GLN A 300 1.50 -14.32 -0.41
CA GLN A 300 1.36 -15.78 -0.43
C GLN A 300 0.19 -16.26 0.44
N ILE A 301 0.08 -15.77 1.68
CA ILE A 301 -0.99 -16.20 2.59
C ILE A 301 -2.34 -15.82 1.98
N ASN A 302 -2.53 -14.57 1.57
CA ASN A 302 -3.82 -14.12 1.06
C ASN A 302 -4.22 -14.78 -0.27
N GLN A 303 -3.24 -15.05 -1.16
CA GLN A 303 -3.47 -15.81 -2.40
C GLN A 303 -3.87 -17.27 -2.12
N GLN A 304 -3.27 -17.91 -1.12
CA GLN A 304 -3.56 -19.29 -0.75
C GLN A 304 -4.93 -19.40 -0.07
N GLN A 305 -5.22 -18.50 0.87
CA GLN A 305 -6.43 -18.57 1.68
C GLN A 305 -7.68 -18.10 0.92
N GLN A 306 -7.55 -17.08 0.07
CA GLN A 306 -8.67 -16.46 -0.64
C GLN A 306 -9.85 -16.13 0.30
N SER A 307 -9.51 -15.57 1.47
CA SER A 307 -10.39 -15.23 2.58
C SER A 307 -10.59 -13.71 2.68
N ALA A 308 -10.91 -13.21 3.87
CA ALA A 308 -10.86 -11.80 4.22
C ALA A 308 -9.41 -11.34 4.46
N LEU A 309 -9.11 -10.09 4.09
CA LEU A 309 -7.78 -9.48 4.18
C LEU A 309 -7.86 -7.97 4.30
N TYR A 310 -6.80 -7.34 4.80
CA TYR A 310 -6.56 -5.93 4.53
C TYR A 310 -6.00 -5.79 3.12
N TRP A 311 -6.51 -4.85 2.33
CA TRP A 311 -5.97 -4.52 1.00
C TRP A 311 -6.34 -3.10 0.57
N TRP A 312 -5.88 -2.68 -0.61
CA TRP A 312 -6.15 -1.36 -1.19
C TRP A 312 -6.32 -1.40 -2.71
N LEU A 313 -6.96 -0.37 -3.26
CA LEU A 313 -7.09 -0.11 -4.68
C LEU A 313 -6.43 1.22 -5.04
N PRO A 314 -5.79 1.35 -6.22
CA PRO A 314 -5.83 0.42 -7.37
C PRO A 314 -4.63 -0.54 -7.44
N ASP A 315 -4.45 -1.39 -6.44
CA ASP A 315 -3.47 -2.48 -6.50
C ASP A 315 -4.00 -3.66 -7.33
N PRO A 316 -3.18 -4.32 -8.17
CA PRO A 316 -3.59 -5.46 -8.97
C PRO A 316 -3.29 -6.82 -8.31
N SER A 317 -2.59 -6.87 -7.18
CA SER A 317 -2.01 -8.11 -6.61
C SER A 317 -3.04 -9.19 -6.34
N PHE A 318 -4.29 -8.78 -6.04
CA PHE A 318 -5.39 -9.70 -5.84
C PHE A 318 -6.53 -9.58 -6.86
N ALA A 319 -6.38 -8.78 -7.93
CA ALA A 319 -7.45 -8.52 -8.89
C ALA A 319 -8.04 -9.79 -9.52
N ILE A 320 -7.20 -10.80 -9.79
CA ILE A 320 -7.63 -12.09 -10.36
C ILE A 320 -8.46 -12.95 -9.40
N TYR A 321 -8.49 -12.61 -8.10
CA TYR A 321 -9.24 -13.32 -7.08
C TYR A 321 -10.58 -12.66 -6.76
N GLU A 322 -11.08 -11.81 -7.68
CA GLU A 322 -12.39 -11.15 -7.58
C GLU A 322 -12.65 -10.48 -6.22
N PRO A 323 -11.72 -9.63 -5.75
CA PRO A 323 -11.79 -8.99 -4.45
C PRO A 323 -13.03 -8.08 -4.38
N SER A 324 -13.66 -8.01 -3.22
CA SER A 324 -14.75 -7.07 -2.97
C SER A 324 -14.51 -6.40 -1.63
N THR A 325 -14.72 -5.10 -1.57
CA THR A 325 -14.70 -4.35 -0.32
C THR A 325 -15.79 -4.88 0.60
N VAL A 326 -15.51 -4.94 1.89
CA VAL A 326 -16.57 -5.11 2.89
C VAL A 326 -17.20 -3.74 3.10
N GLU A 327 -18.38 -3.56 2.52
CA GLU A 327 -19.22 -2.37 2.65
C GLU A 327 -19.61 -2.18 4.11
N LEU A 328 -19.09 -1.11 4.72
CA LEU A 328 -19.43 -0.65 6.06
C LEU A 328 -20.45 0.51 5.97
N PRO A 329 -21.10 0.90 7.08
CA PRO A 329 -21.97 2.07 7.04
C PRO A 329 -21.24 3.34 6.60
N PRO A 330 -21.95 4.32 5.97
CA PRO A 330 -21.36 5.56 5.50
C PRO A 330 -20.58 6.30 6.59
N GLN A 331 -19.50 6.99 6.20
CA GLN A 331 -18.61 7.68 7.13
C GLN A 331 -19.37 8.63 8.06
N ASN A 332 -19.00 8.59 9.35
CA ASN A 332 -19.35 9.62 10.33
C ASN A 332 -18.12 10.51 10.63
N PRO A 333 -18.00 11.71 10.02
CA PRO A 333 -16.83 12.57 10.20
C PRO A 333 -16.59 13.01 11.65
N SER A 334 -17.64 13.05 12.48
CA SER A 334 -17.52 13.43 13.89
C SER A 334 -16.83 12.36 14.71
N GLU A 335 -17.26 11.10 14.55
CA GLU A 335 -16.61 9.93 15.14
C GLU A 335 -15.16 9.81 14.67
N TYR A 336 -14.93 9.96 13.36
CA TYR A 336 -13.60 9.91 12.78
C TYR A 336 -12.65 10.96 13.36
N ARG A 337 -13.11 12.18 13.67
CA ARG A 337 -12.29 13.22 14.33
C ARG A 337 -11.88 12.84 15.75
N GLN A 338 -12.61 11.93 16.38
CA GLN A 338 -12.36 11.43 17.74
C GLN A 338 -11.65 10.07 17.74
N ALA A 339 -11.12 9.63 16.58
CA ALA A 339 -10.51 8.31 16.39
C ALA A 339 -11.46 7.13 16.69
N ILE A 340 -12.76 7.34 16.48
CA ILE A 340 -13.79 6.30 16.51
C ILE A 340 -14.06 5.86 15.07
N TYR A 341 -13.70 4.61 14.75
CA TYR A 341 -13.69 4.05 13.40
C TYR A 341 -14.79 2.99 13.24
N ARG A 342 -16.04 3.34 13.53
CA ARG A 342 -17.19 2.44 13.34
C ARG A 342 -17.61 2.31 11.88
N THR A 343 -17.53 3.42 11.16
CA THR A 343 -18.01 3.56 9.78
C THR A 343 -16.85 3.40 8.80
N VAL A 344 -17.12 3.32 7.49
CA VAL A 344 -16.05 3.30 6.47
C VAL A 344 -15.11 4.50 6.65
N GLY A 345 -13.83 4.31 6.33
CA GLY A 345 -12.84 5.39 6.25
C GLY A 345 -13.34 6.53 5.38
N PRO A 346 -12.86 7.78 5.56
CA PRO A 346 -12.98 8.72 4.47
C PRO A 346 -12.35 8.06 3.25
N CYS A 347 -13.11 7.86 2.16
CA CYS A 347 -12.49 8.07 0.85
C CYS A 347 -11.86 9.45 0.97
N ILE A 348 -10.53 9.54 0.90
CA ILE A 348 -9.73 10.67 1.39
C ILE A 348 -10.38 12.00 0.98
N TYR A 349 -11.06 12.66 1.91
CA TYR A 349 -11.73 13.94 1.67
C TYR A 349 -11.21 14.93 2.71
N LYS A 350 -10.03 15.49 2.40
CA LYS A 350 -9.74 16.91 2.58
C LYS A 350 -8.61 17.26 1.61
N PRO A 351 -8.79 18.21 0.67
CA PRO A 351 -7.65 18.77 -0.05
C PRO A 351 -6.67 19.34 0.98
N TRP A 352 -5.40 19.00 0.83
CA TRP A 352 -4.32 19.68 1.53
C TRP A 352 -4.38 21.17 1.19
N PRO A 353 -4.36 22.08 2.17
CA PRO A 353 -4.33 23.52 1.90
C PRO A 353 -3.04 23.95 1.22
#